data_AF-A0A4Y2ERE9-F1
#
_entry.id   AF-A0A4Y2ERE9-F1
#
_cell.length_a   1.000
_cell.length_b   1.000
_cell.length_c   1.000
_cell.angle_alpha   90.00
_cell.angle_beta   90.00
_cell.angle_gamma   90.00
#
_symmetry.space_group_name_H-M   'P 1'
#
loop_
_entity.id
_entity.type
_entity.pdbx_description
1 polymer ?
#
loop_
_entity_poly.entity_id
_entity_poly.type
_entity_poly.pdbx_seq_one_letter_code
_entity_poly.pdbx_strand_id
1 'polypeptide(L)'
;MEQELHLVNVLSPVQPCKVPMIENLYNLRINGFENEDEEVFPLYISRREDTQFINLLYITQGEDKHYRLIRNMSRLLGELTRYNGETFYSYSFLHRFTTESLLKAHLPYYNEHSPKRIVMPEPGEDSVLELKQHKVS
;
A
#
# COMPACT_ATOMS: atom_id res chain seq x y z
N MET A 1 -9.24 -2.53 -22.35
CA MET A 1 -9.63 -3.95 -22.26
C MET A 1 -9.85 -4.22 -20.78
N GLU A 2 -11.09 -4.44 -20.37
CA GLU A 2 -11.43 -4.78 -18.99
C GLU A 2 -11.39 -6.31 -18.89
N GLN A 3 -10.68 -6.84 -17.90
CA GLN A 3 -10.62 -8.28 -17.64
C GLN A 3 -11.41 -8.57 -16.37
N GLU A 4 -12.48 -9.35 -16.48
CA GLU A 4 -13.26 -9.83 -15.35
C GLU A 4 -12.67 -11.15 -14.82
N LEU A 5 -12.45 -11.22 -13.51
CA LEU A 5 -11.94 -12.41 -12.82
C LEU A 5 -13.11 -13.09 -12.09
N HIS A 6 -13.51 -14.28 -12.55
CA HIS A 6 -14.58 -15.06 -11.92
C HIS A 6 -14.07 -15.81 -10.69
N LEU A 7 -14.18 -15.19 -9.52
CA LEU A 7 -13.84 -15.81 -8.23
C LEU A 7 -14.95 -16.78 -7.81
N VAL A 8 -14.83 -18.06 -8.17
CA VAL A 8 -15.78 -19.10 -7.76
C VAL A 8 -15.56 -19.43 -6.28
N ASN A 9 -16.63 -19.40 -5.47
CA ASN A 9 -16.68 -19.75 -4.04
C ASN A 9 -15.98 -18.81 -3.04
N VAL A 10 -15.77 -17.54 -3.39
CA VAL A 10 -15.31 -16.52 -2.41
C VAL A 10 -16.43 -15.51 -2.17
N LEU A 11 -16.81 -15.31 -0.91
CA LEU A 11 -17.76 -14.27 -0.54
C LEU A 11 -17.21 -12.90 -0.96
N SER A 12 -18.03 -12.12 -1.65
CA SER A 12 -17.68 -10.79 -2.13
C SER A 12 -17.97 -9.71 -1.07
N PRO A 13 -17.10 -8.71 -0.92
CA PRO A 13 -15.75 -8.64 -1.49
C PRO A 13 -14.81 -9.58 -0.74
N VAL A 14 -13.78 -10.05 -1.45
CA VAL A 14 -12.78 -10.94 -0.86
C VAL A 14 -12.05 -10.24 0.29
N GLN A 15 -12.07 -10.84 1.47
CA GLN A 15 -11.32 -10.28 2.59
C GLN A 15 -9.82 -10.17 2.26
N PRO A 16 -9.11 -9.13 2.72
CA PRO A 16 -7.68 -8.94 2.43
C PRO A 16 -6.81 -10.17 2.76
N CYS A 17 -7.19 -10.93 3.80
CA CYS A 17 -6.50 -12.16 4.21
C CYS A 17 -6.53 -13.28 3.15
N LYS A 18 -7.43 -13.21 2.16
CA LYS A 18 -7.55 -14.17 1.06
C LYS A 18 -6.89 -13.69 -0.23
N VAL A 19 -6.34 -12.46 -0.28
CA VAL A 19 -5.62 -11.95 -1.45
C VAL A 19 -4.48 -12.86 -1.90
N PRO A 20 -3.63 -13.44 -1.01
CA PRO A 20 -2.59 -14.39 -1.42
C PRO A 20 -3.11 -15.60 -2.21
N MET A 21 -4.33 -16.06 -1.91
CA MET A 21 -4.96 -17.17 -2.64
C MET A 21 -5.29 -16.76 -4.09
N ILE A 22 -5.77 -15.53 -4.29
CA ILE A 22 -6.07 -14.97 -5.62
C ILE A 22 -4.79 -14.82 -6.43
N GLU A 23 -3.72 -14.30 -5.81
CA GLU A 23 -2.43 -14.15 -6.47
C GLU A 23 -1.93 -15.47 -7.06
N ASN A 24 -2.06 -16.56 -6.30
CA ASN A 24 -1.65 -17.89 -6.74
C ASN A 24 -2.58 -18.47 -7.80
N LEU A 25 -3.90 -18.30 -7.67
CA LEU A 25 -4.88 -18.85 -8.60
C LEU A 25 -4.74 -18.23 -10.01
N TYR A 26 -4.44 -16.93 -10.08
CA TYR A 26 -4.38 -16.18 -11.33
C TYR A 26 -2.98 -15.77 -11.75
N ASN A 27 -1.96 -16.19 -10.99
CA ASN A 27 -0.56 -15.81 -11.19
C ASN A 27 -0.38 -14.29 -11.35
N LEU A 28 -0.92 -13.54 -10.39
CA LEU A 28 -0.95 -12.08 -10.41
C LEU A 28 -0.38 -11.52 -9.11
N ARG A 29 0.44 -10.48 -9.20
CA ARG A 29 0.87 -9.73 -8.03
C ARG A 29 -0.13 -8.63 -7.69
N ILE A 30 -0.60 -8.57 -6.45
CA ILE A 30 -1.64 -7.66 -5.99
C ILE A 30 -1.13 -6.84 -4.81
N ASN A 31 -1.25 -5.52 -4.89
CA ASN A 31 -1.14 -4.64 -3.72
C ASN A 31 -2.53 -4.10 -3.39
N GLY A 32 -2.98 -4.30 -2.16
CA GLY A 32 -4.21 -3.74 -1.61
C GLY A 32 -3.92 -2.53 -0.74
N PHE A 33 -4.72 -1.48 -0.93
CA PHE A 33 -4.72 -0.26 -0.14
C PHE A 33 -6.13 -0.03 0.41
N GLU A 34 -6.24 0.64 1.53
CA GLU A 34 -7.52 1.09 2.09
C GLU A 34 -7.52 2.62 2.14
N ASN A 35 -8.72 3.20 2.08
CA ASN A 35 -8.92 4.64 2.31
C ASN A 35 -9.86 4.79 3.51
N GLU A 36 -9.36 5.42 4.56
CA GLU A 36 -10.13 5.82 5.74
C GLU A 36 -9.85 7.31 5.97
N ASP A 37 -10.90 8.11 6.18
CA ASP A 37 -10.78 9.54 6.49
C ASP A 37 -9.89 10.35 5.51
N GLU A 38 -10.04 10.09 4.21
CA GLU A 38 -9.23 10.71 3.13
C GLU A 38 -7.74 10.31 3.13
N GLU A 39 -7.33 9.42 4.03
CA GLU A 39 -5.97 8.88 4.11
C GLU A 39 -5.90 7.49 3.47
N VAL A 40 -4.99 7.32 2.52
CA VAL A 40 -4.71 6.01 1.91
C VAL A 40 -3.59 5.33 2.70
N PHE A 41 -3.78 4.06 3.05
CA PHE A 41 -2.75 3.24 3.68
C PHE A 41 -2.67 1.83 3.09
N PRO A 42 -1.51 1.16 3.19
CA PRO A 42 -1.34 -0.20 2.70
C PRO A 42 -2.12 -1.20 3.55
N LEU A 43 -2.95 -2.01 2.90
CA LEU A 43 -3.74 -3.07 3.52
C LEU A 43 -3.08 -4.45 3.32
N TYR A 44 -2.53 -4.66 2.13
CA TYR A 44 -1.81 -5.88 1.76
C TYR A 44 -0.76 -5.54 0.71
N ILE A 45 0.50 -5.87 0.93
CA ILE A 45 1.56 -5.70 -0.08
C ILE A 45 2.13 -7.06 -0.42
N SER A 46 2.06 -7.42 -1.70
CA SER A 46 2.61 -8.69 -2.16
C SER A 46 4.13 -8.72 -2.00
N ARG A 47 4.62 -9.87 -1.55
CA ARG A 47 6.06 -10.18 -1.49
C ARG A 47 6.58 -10.81 -2.77
N ARG A 48 5.73 -11.02 -3.77
CA ARG A 48 6.12 -11.59 -5.06
C ARG A 48 6.97 -10.58 -5.83
N GLU A 49 7.94 -11.08 -6.59
CA GLU A 49 8.85 -10.25 -7.41
C GLU A 49 8.37 -10.10 -8.86
N ASP A 50 7.16 -10.58 -9.17
CA ASP A 50 6.58 -10.46 -10.51
C ASP A 50 6.57 -9.00 -10.99
N THR A 51 6.92 -8.82 -12.27
CA THR A 51 7.01 -7.50 -12.92
C THR A 51 5.65 -6.90 -13.21
N GLN A 52 4.63 -7.74 -13.46
CA GLN A 52 3.25 -7.29 -13.62
C GLN A 52 2.53 -7.37 -12.28
N PHE A 53 1.99 -6.23 -11.87
CA PHE A 53 1.19 -6.12 -10.65
C PHE A 53 -0.02 -5.21 -10.87
N ILE A 54 -1.03 -5.41 -10.04
CA ILE A 54 -2.17 -4.50 -9.93
C ILE A 54 -2.23 -3.90 -8.53
N ASN A 55 -2.74 -2.68 -8.46
CA ASN A 55 -3.01 -1.98 -7.22
C ASN A 55 -4.53 -1.89 -7.06
N LEU A 56 -5.05 -2.34 -5.92
CA LEU A 56 -6.48 -2.34 -5.60
C LEU A 56 -6.74 -1.44 -4.40
N LEU A 57 -7.79 -0.61 -4.48
CA LEU A 57 -8.31 0.17 -3.38
C LEU A 57 -9.52 -0.54 -2.79
N TYR A 58 -9.45 -0.91 -1.53
CA TYR A 58 -10.55 -1.42 -0.73
C TYR A 58 -11.35 -0.23 -0.18
N ILE A 59 -12.63 -0.18 -0.52
CA ILE A 59 -13.52 0.92 -0.16
C ILE A 59 -14.64 0.33 0.70
N THR A 60 -14.87 0.96 1.86
CA THR A 60 -16.00 0.66 2.75
C THR A 60 -16.95 1.86 2.74
N GLN A 61 -18.22 1.65 2.35
CA GLN A 61 -19.29 2.65 2.37
C GLN A 61 -20.48 2.09 3.13
N GLY A 62 -20.54 2.34 4.44
CA GLY A 62 -21.53 1.73 5.31
C GLY A 62 -21.34 0.21 5.37
N GLU A 63 -22.37 -0.55 4.95
CA GLU A 63 -22.31 -2.01 4.87
C GLU A 63 -21.69 -2.51 3.55
N ASP A 64 -21.64 -1.66 2.52
CA ASP A 64 -21.10 -2.01 1.21
C ASP A 64 -19.58 -1.95 1.21
N LYS A 65 -18.96 -3.00 0.67
CA LYS A 65 -17.51 -3.12 0.55
C LYS A 65 -17.17 -3.61 -0.85
N HIS A 66 -16.21 -2.96 -1.50
CA HIS A 66 -15.75 -3.38 -2.83
C HIS A 66 -14.31 -2.95 -3.09
N TYR A 67 -13.66 -3.62 -4.05
CA TYR A 67 -12.37 -3.19 -4.56
C TYR A 67 -12.52 -2.33 -5.81
N ARG A 68 -11.61 -1.38 -6.00
CA ARG A 68 -11.44 -0.64 -7.26
C ARG A 68 -9.99 -0.72 -7.73
N LEU A 69 -9.79 -0.81 -9.04
CA LEU A 69 -8.46 -0.79 -9.63
C LEU A 69 -7.86 0.62 -9.57
N ILE A 70 -6.67 0.74 -8.97
CA ILE A 70 -5.89 1.97 -8.99
C ILE A 70 -5.03 1.98 -10.25
N ARG A 71 -5.46 2.74 -11.26
CA ARG A 71 -4.77 2.87 -12.55
C ARG A 71 -3.53 3.76 -12.48
N ASN A 72 -3.47 4.68 -11.52
CA ASN A 72 -2.36 5.63 -11.38
C ASN A 72 -2.20 6.04 -9.90
N MET A 73 -1.16 5.52 -9.24
CA MET A 73 -0.88 5.83 -7.83
C MET A 73 -0.47 7.29 -7.63
N SER A 74 0.30 7.87 -8.55
CA SER A 74 0.76 9.25 -8.44
C SER A 74 -0.39 10.26 -8.51
N ARG A 75 -1.47 9.96 -9.25
CA ARG A 75 -2.71 10.75 -9.22
C ARG A 75 -3.47 10.58 -7.92
N LEU A 76 -3.61 9.35 -7.43
CA LEU A 76 -4.32 9.07 -6.17
C LEU A 76 -3.65 9.79 -4.99
N LEU A 77 -2.32 9.83 -4.97
CA LEU A 77 -1.52 10.47 -3.91
C LEU A 77 -1.06 11.89 -4.29
N GLY A 78 -1.57 12.43 -5.40
CA GLY A 78 -1.10 13.69 -5.99
C GLY A 78 -1.53 14.91 -5.19
N GLU A 79 -2.74 14.89 -4.63
CA GLU A 79 -3.29 15.99 -3.83
C GLU A 79 -2.48 16.27 -2.56
N LEU A 80 -1.68 15.30 -2.09
CA LEU A 80 -0.77 15.47 -0.97
C LEU A 80 0.36 16.48 -1.25
N THR A 81 0.58 16.88 -2.51
CA THR A 81 1.75 17.69 -2.88
C THR A 81 1.47 18.69 -4.01
N ARG A 82 2.19 19.83 -4.01
CA ARG A 82 2.15 20.81 -5.12
C ARG A 82 3.13 20.47 -6.27
N TYR A 83 3.74 19.29 -6.24
CA TYR A 83 4.75 18.89 -7.22
C TYR A 83 4.09 18.27 -8.45
N ASN A 84 4.38 18.81 -9.63
CA ASN A 84 3.75 18.42 -10.90
C ASN A 84 4.59 17.45 -11.76
N GLY A 85 5.67 16.89 -11.21
CA GLY A 85 6.50 15.91 -11.91
C GLY A 85 6.11 14.47 -11.60
N GLU A 86 6.78 13.52 -12.25
CA GLU A 86 6.63 12.10 -11.94
C GLU A 86 7.13 11.80 -10.52
N THR A 87 6.36 11.00 -9.79
CA THR A 87 6.64 10.65 -8.39
C THR A 87 6.66 9.13 -8.25
N PHE A 88 7.65 8.63 -7.54
CA PHE A 88 7.85 7.21 -7.28
C PHE A 88 7.44 6.91 -5.85
N TYR A 89 6.70 5.83 -5.61
CA TYR A 89 6.22 5.50 -4.27
C TYR A 89 6.69 4.12 -3.83
N SER A 90 7.09 4.03 -2.57
CA SER A 90 7.18 2.76 -1.86
C SER A 90 5.76 2.34 -1.49
N TYR A 91 5.28 1.17 -1.93
CA TYR A 91 3.91 0.74 -1.62
C TYR A 91 3.71 0.28 -0.18
N SER A 92 4.76 -0.15 0.53
CA SER A 92 4.68 -0.53 1.95
C SER A 92 4.53 0.64 2.91
N PHE A 93 5.00 1.83 2.52
CA PHE A 93 5.01 2.99 3.41
C PHE A 93 4.35 4.22 2.78
N LEU A 94 3.94 4.12 1.51
CA LEU A 94 3.48 5.24 0.68
C LEU A 94 4.44 6.43 0.67
N HIS A 95 5.71 6.17 0.96
CA HIS A 95 6.75 7.18 0.95
C HIS A 95 7.10 7.56 -0.49
N ARG A 96 7.16 8.86 -0.74
CA ARG A 96 7.42 9.43 -2.06
C ARG A 96 8.91 9.68 -2.27
N PHE A 97 9.39 9.30 -3.44
CA PHE A 97 10.72 9.57 -3.95
C PHE A 97 10.65 10.41 -5.22
N THR A 98 11.66 11.26 -5.41
CA THR A 98 11.79 12.11 -6.59
C THR A 98 12.35 11.37 -7.80
N THR A 99 13.05 10.25 -7.58
CA THR A 99 13.65 9.43 -8.65
C THR A 99 13.46 7.94 -8.39
N GLU A 100 13.42 7.15 -9.45
CA GLU A 100 13.34 5.68 -9.35
C GLU A 100 14.57 5.08 -8.65
N SER A 101 15.75 5.68 -8.83
CA SER A 101 16.99 5.24 -8.18
C SER A 101 16.92 5.33 -6.66
N LEU A 102 16.30 6.38 -6.12
CA LEU A 102 16.10 6.54 -4.68
C LEU A 102 15.12 5.51 -4.13
N LEU A 103 14.04 5.22 -4.87
CA LEU A 103 13.12 4.13 -4.52
C LEU A 103 13.85 2.79 -4.50
N LYS A 104 14.66 2.48 -5.52
CA LYS A 104 15.45 1.24 -5.60
C LYS A 104 16.45 1.11 -4.44
N ALA A 105 17.11 2.20 -4.06
CA ALA A 105 18.01 2.23 -2.92
C ALA A 105 17.27 2.02 -1.58
N HIS A 106 15.97 2.32 -1.51
CA HIS A 106 15.13 2.10 -0.34
C HIS A 106 14.58 0.66 -0.23
N LEU A 107 14.46 -0.08 -1.35
CA LEU A 107 13.90 -1.44 -1.36
C LEU A 107 14.56 -2.46 -0.40
N PRO A 108 15.88 -2.42 -0.11
CA PRO A 108 16.48 -3.36 0.85
C PRO A 108 15.89 -3.26 2.27
N TYR A 109 15.42 -2.08 2.68
CA TYR A 109 14.81 -1.84 3.99
C TYR A 109 13.34 -2.28 4.07
N TYR A 110 12.77 -2.73 2.95
CA TYR A 110 11.36 -3.06 2.77
C TYR A 110 10.93 -4.35 3.45
N ASN A 111 11.86 -5.30 3.66
CA ASN A 111 11.56 -6.63 4.17
C ASN A 111 11.66 -6.76 5.69
N GLU A 112 12.21 -5.75 6.37
CA GLU A 112 12.47 -5.83 7.81
C GLU A 112 11.21 -5.51 8.64
N HIS A 113 10.25 -4.79 8.05
CA HIS A 113 9.06 -4.31 8.74
C HIS A 113 7.79 -4.55 7.91
N SER A 114 6.72 -5.03 8.57
CA SER A 114 5.39 -5.06 7.97
C SER A 114 4.93 -3.63 7.63
N PRO A 115 4.07 -3.43 6.61
CA PRO A 115 3.40 -2.15 6.42
C PRO A 115 2.74 -1.71 7.72
N LYS A 116 2.92 -0.45 8.11
CA LYS A 116 2.35 0.11 9.34
C LYS A 116 1.74 1.47 9.03
N ARG A 117 0.53 1.69 9.55
CA ARG A 117 -0.06 3.03 9.63
C ARG A 117 0.77 3.85 10.60
N ILE A 118 1.16 5.06 10.20
CA ILE A 118 1.81 6.01 11.10
C ILE A 118 0.70 6.65 11.92
N VAL A 119 0.74 6.45 13.24
CA VAL A 119 -0.20 7.08 14.18
C VAL A 119 0.62 8.01 15.06
N MET A 120 0.26 9.30 15.08
CA MET A 120 0.88 10.26 15.98
C MET A 120 0.44 9.96 17.42
N PRO A 121 1.35 10.02 18.41
CA PRO A 121 0.96 9.91 19.80
C PRO A 121 0.06 11.09 20.18
N GLU A 122 -0.90 10.84 21.06
CA GLU A 122 -1.73 11.90 21.64
C GLU A 122 -0.85 12.92 22.40
N PRO A 123 -1.19 14.22 22.39
CA PRO A 123 -0.45 15.22 23.15
C PRO A 123 -0.51 14.92 24.66
N GLY A 124 0.63 14.68 25.32
CA GLY A 124 0.71 14.29 26.74
C GLY A 124 2.12 13.94 27.23
N GLU A 125 2.24 13.41 28.45
CA GLU A 125 3.53 13.10 29.11
C GLU A 125 4.37 12.04 28.35
N ASP A 126 3.75 11.25 27.47
CA ASP A 126 4.42 10.26 26.60
C ASP A 126 4.72 10.78 25.17
N SER A 127 4.57 12.08 24.91
CA SER A 127 4.89 12.68 23.58
C SER A 127 6.39 12.81 23.30
N VAL A 128 7.26 12.37 24.22
CA VAL A 128 8.72 12.38 24.06
C VAL A 128 9.18 11.02 23.55
N LEU A 129 9.51 10.95 22.26
CA LEU A 129 10.17 9.77 21.67
C LEU A 129 11.68 9.86 21.94
N GLU A 130 12.18 9.05 22.88
CA GLU A 130 13.62 8.90 23.10
C GLU A 130 14.23 8.01 22.00
N LEU A 131 14.92 8.64 21.06
CA LEU A 131 15.69 7.92 20.05
C LEU A 131 16.90 7.27 20.70
N LYS A 132 16.83 5.96 20.97
CA LYS A 132 18.01 5.18 21.35
C LYS A 132 18.99 5.22 20.18
N GLN A 133 20.12 5.89 20.37
CA GLN A 133 21.20 5.90 19.38
C GLN A 133 21.58 4.45 19.05
N HIS A 134 21.26 4.00 17.84
CA HIS A 134 21.86 2.80 17.30
C HIS A 134 23.35 3.09 17.10
N LYS A 135 24.21 2.39 17.83
CA LYS A 135 25.65 2.40 17.56
C LYS A 135 25.85 1.81 16.16
N VAL A 136 26.13 2.68 15.20
CA VAL A 136 26.69 2.28 13.91
C VAL A 136 28.01 1.56 14.24
N SER A 137 28.03 0.25 14.02
CA SER A 137 29.23 -0.58 14.13
C SER A 137 29.94 -0.64 12.78
#